data_AF-A0A951X4P8-F1
#
_entry.id   AF-A0A951X4P8-F1
#
_cell.length_a   1.000
_cell.length_b   1.000
_cell.length_c   1.000
_cell.angle_alpha   90.00
_cell.angle_beta   90.00
_cell.angle_gamma   90.00
#
_symmetry.space_group_name_H-M   'P 1'
#
loop_
_entity.id
_entity.type
_entity.pdbx_description
1 polymer ?
#
loop_
_entity_poly.entity_id
_entity_poly.type
_entity_poly.pdbx_seq_one_letter_code
_entity_poly.pdbx_strand_id
1 'polypeptide(L)'
;GEHAARFADPRLGRIGVLQGTKSFVLQDDDGQIALTHSISAGLDYASVGPEHAWLRDLGRTEYTFATDDEAMEGVRLLSRLEGIIPALESAHAVAHLLKLAPQLGKDEVVLVNLSGRGDKDLGTIMKELGEL
;
A
#
# COMPACT_ATOMS: atom_id res chain seq x y z
N GLY A 1 9.57 -1.42 -12.92
CA GLY A 1 8.69 -1.41 -11.75
C GLY A 1 8.98 -0.13 -11.01
N GLU A 2 8.01 0.78 -11.01
CA GLU A 2 8.11 2.06 -10.30
C GLU A 2 7.15 2.12 -9.11
N HIS A 3 6.33 1.08 -8.94
CA HIS A 3 5.39 0.95 -7.84
C HIS A 3 5.34 -0.51 -7.38
N ALA A 4 5.43 -0.74 -6.08
CA ALA A 4 5.32 -2.06 -5.47
C ALA A 4 3.87 -2.62 -5.48
N ALA A 5 3.15 -2.52 -6.59
CA ALA A 5 1.73 -2.90 -6.71
C ALA A 5 1.57 -4.24 -7.48
N ARG A 6 1.59 -5.35 -6.75
CA ARG A 6 1.67 -6.73 -7.31
C ARG A 6 0.50 -7.15 -8.19
N PHE A 7 -0.65 -6.49 -8.08
CA PHE A 7 -1.86 -6.80 -8.83
C PHE A 7 -2.25 -5.73 -9.87
N ALA A 8 -1.49 -4.62 -9.97
CA ALA A 8 -1.89 -3.45 -10.76
C ALA A 8 -1.42 -3.50 -12.22
N ASP A 9 -0.20 -3.99 -12.50
CA ASP A 9 0.29 -4.18 -13.86
C ASP A 9 0.33 -5.68 -14.20
N PRO A 10 -0.56 -6.21 -15.06
CA PRO A 10 -0.59 -7.63 -15.40
C PRO A 10 0.61 -8.11 -16.22
N ARG A 11 1.41 -7.20 -16.80
CA ARG A 11 2.65 -7.57 -17.51
C ARG A 11 3.76 -7.91 -16.51
N LEU A 12 3.86 -7.11 -15.45
CA LEU A 12 4.88 -7.27 -14.41
C LEU A 12 4.43 -8.25 -13.32
N GLY A 13 3.20 -8.09 -12.82
CA GLY A 13 2.62 -8.86 -11.72
C GLY A 13 1.95 -10.14 -12.20
N ARG A 14 2.68 -11.27 -12.09
CA ARG A 14 2.16 -12.58 -12.49
C ARG A 14 2.66 -13.68 -11.55
N ILE A 15 2.06 -14.85 -11.65
CA ILE A 15 2.43 -16.00 -10.81
C ILE A 15 3.91 -16.35 -11.00
N GLY A 16 4.63 -16.45 -9.89
CA GLY A 16 6.05 -16.79 -9.82
C GLY A 16 6.38 -17.47 -8.50
N VAL A 17 7.64 -17.86 -8.34
CA VAL A 17 8.18 -18.39 -7.07
C VAL A 17 9.27 -17.46 -6.57
N LEU A 18 9.08 -16.91 -5.37
CA LEU A 18 10.06 -16.06 -4.70
C LEU A 18 10.16 -16.47 -3.24
N GLN A 19 11.39 -16.61 -2.73
CA GLN A 19 11.68 -16.89 -1.32
C GLN A 19 10.88 -18.08 -0.75
N GLY A 20 10.76 -19.17 -1.52
CA GLY A 20 10.12 -20.41 -1.07
C GLY A 20 8.59 -20.43 -1.15
N THR A 21 7.95 -19.42 -1.75
CA THR A 21 6.49 -19.36 -1.91
C THR A 21 6.09 -19.12 -3.36
N LYS A 22 5.01 -19.79 -3.81
CA LYS A 22 4.38 -19.54 -5.11
C LYS A 22 3.25 -18.53 -4.92
N SER A 23 3.37 -17.35 -5.52
CA SER A 23 2.40 -16.26 -5.40
C SER A 23 2.53 -15.29 -6.58
N PHE A 24 1.85 -14.15 -6.54
CA PHE A 24 2.09 -13.06 -7.48
C PHE A 24 3.41 -12.36 -7.16
N VAL A 25 4.23 -12.21 -8.20
CA VAL A 25 5.56 -11.60 -8.15
C VAL A 25 5.66 -10.58 -9.28
N LEU A 26 6.26 -9.43 -8.99
CA LEU A 26 6.69 -8.45 -9.99
C LEU A 26 8.00 -8.95 -10.62
N GLN A 27 7.94 -9.28 -11.90
CA GLN A 27 9.06 -9.86 -12.64
C GLN A 27 9.05 -9.41 -14.12
N ASP A 28 10.23 -9.30 -14.73
CA ASP A 28 10.37 -9.01 -16.16
C ASP A 28 10.00 -10.23 -17.01
N ASP A 29 10.07 -10.15 -18.34
CA ASP A 29 9.64 -11.23 -19.24
C ASP A 29 10.47 -12.52 -19.09
N ASP A 30 11.73 -12.41 -18.67
CA ASP A 30 12.63 -13.53 -18.41
C ASP A 30 12.41 -14.16 -17.02
N GLY A 31 11.53 -13.59 -16.20
CA GLY A 31 11.22 -14.06 -14.85
C GLY A 31 12.21 -13.56 -13.79
N GLN A 32 13.05 -12.56 -14.12
CA GLN A 32 13.88 -11.89 -13.13
C GLN A 32 13.02 -10.95 -12.29
N ILE A 33 13.34 -10.85 -10.99
CA ILE A 33 12.58 -10.01 -10.07
C ILE A 33 12.73 -8.54 -10.47
N ALA A 34 11.60 -7.90 -10.74
CA ALA A 34 11.58 -6.50 -11.13
C ALA A 34 11.89 -5.61 -9.92
N LEU A 35 12.58 -4.49 -10.19
CA LEU A 35 12.74 -3.43 -9.18
C LEU A 35 11.37 -2.87 -8.78
N THR A 36 11.26 -2.52 -7.50
CA THR A 36 10.08 -1.89 -6.91
C THR A 36 10.44 -0.53 -6.33
N HIS A 37 9.42 0.28 -6.09
CA HIS A 37 9.54 1.52 -5.36
C HIS A 37 8.25 1.81 -4.60
N SER A 38 8.40 2.37 -3.40
CA SER A 38 7.36 3.01 -2.61
C SER A 38 8.04 3.94 -1.61
N ILE A 39 7.40 5.07 -1.28
CA ILE A 39 7.83 5.92 -0.17
C ILE A 39 7.86 5.16 1.17
N SER A 40 7.01 4.13 1.29
CA SER A 40 6.97 3.23 2.43
C SER A 40 7.86 2.03 2.22
N ALA A 41 8.99 2.00 2.93
CA ALA A 41 9.93 0.87 2.88
C ALA A 41 9.27 -0.47 3.24
N GLY A 42 8.25 -0.49 4.10
CA GLY A 42 7.52 -1.72 4.46
C GLY A 42 6.60 -2.26 3.37
N LEU A 43 6.26 -1.46 2.35
CA LEU A 43 5.46 -1.89 1.20
C LEU A 43 6.29 -2.12 -0.07
N ASP A 44 7.55 -1.67 -0.07
CA ASP A 44 8.50 -1.80 -1.18
C ASP A 44 9.02 -3.23 -1.34
N TYR A 45 8.13 -4.12 -1.81
CA TYR A 45 8.40 -5.53 -1.96
C TYR A 45 7.78 -6.09 -3.24
N ALA A 46 8.52 -6.98 -3.91
CA ALA A 46 8.15 -7.50 -5.23
C ALA A 46 7.09 -8.61 -5.20
N SER A 47 6.77 -9.19 -4.04
CA SER A 47 5.82 -10.30 -3.92
C SER A 47 4.73 -10.00 -2.90
N VAL A 48 3.74 -10.89 -2.81
CA VAL A 48 2.64 -10.83 -1.84
C VAL A 48 2.41 -12.23 -1.28
N GLY A 49 1.97 -12.33 -0.02
CA GLY A 49 1.69 -13.62 0.61
C GLY A 49 0.69 -14.46 -0.20
N PRO A 50 0.86 -15.80 -0.28
CA PRO A 50 0.02 -16.67 -1.11
C PRO A 50 -1.45 -16.70 -0.66
N GLU A 51 -1.72 -16.48 0.63
CA GLU A 51 -3.10 -16.38 1.13
C GLU A 51 -3.84 -15.17 0.54
N HIS A 52 -3.16 -14.04 0.35
CA HIS A 52 -3.74 -12.87 -0.31
C HIS A 52 -4.04 -13.14 -1.79
N ALA A 53 -3.13 -13.85 -2.49
CA ALA A 53 -3.39 -14.28 -3.87
C ALA A 53 -4.62 -15.19 -3.95
N TRP A 54 -4.72 -16.16 -3.04
CA TRP A 54 -5.87 -17.07 -2.97
C TRP A 54 -7.19 -16.34 -2.66
N LEU A 55 -7.22 -15.44 -1.67
CA LEU A 55 -8.42 -14.67 -1.33
C LEU A 55 -8.86 -13.72 -2.47
N ARG A 56 -7.90 -13.15 -3.21
CA ARG A 56 -8.17 -12.36 -4.43
C ARG A 56 -8.83 -13.22 -5.50
N ASP A 57 -8.25 -14.37 -5.82
CA ASP A 57 -8.73 -15.25 -6.88
C ASP A 57 -10.12 -15.82 -6.57
N LEU A 58 -10.46 -15.97 -5.28
CA LEU A 58 -11.81 -16.29 -4.82
C LEU A 58 -12.81 -15.13 -4.91
N GLY A 59 -12.36 -13.91 -5.20
CA GLY A 59 -13.18 -12.69 -5.12
C GLY A 59 -13.59 -12.33 -3.69
N ARG A 60 -12.89 -12.85 -2.68
CA ARG A 60 -13.22 -12.62 -1.25
C ARG A 60 -12.66 -11.30 -0.72
N THR A 61 -11.55 -10.85 -1.30
CA THR A 61 -10.89 -9.59 -0.98
C THR A 61 -10.55 -8.82 -2.26
N GLU A 62 -10.69 -7.51 -2.18
CA GLU A 62 -10.28 -6.59 -3.23
C GLU A 62 -8.91 -5.99 -2.88
N TYR A 63 -8.08 -5.81 -3.91
CA TYR A 63 -6.76 -5.22 -3.77
C TYR A 63 -6.66 -3.99 -4.64
N THR A 64 -6.19 -2.92 -4.03
CA THR A 64 -6.01 -1.62 -4.64
C THR A 64 -4.63 -1.08 -4.29
N PHE A 65 -4.34 0.15 -4.70
CA PHE A 65 -3.12 0.85 -4.37
C PHE A 65 -3.41 2.30 -3.96
N ALA A 66 -2.44 2.89 -3.29
CA ALA A 66 -2.33 4.33 -3.12
C ALA A 66 -0.96 4.76 -3.66
N THR A 67 -0.91 5.91 -4.32
CA THR A 67 0.38 6.51 -4.71
C THR A 67 1.06 7.12 -3.49
N ASP A 68 2.35 7.44 -3.61
CA ASP A 68 3.10 8.08 -2.54
C ASP A 68 2.46 9.42 -2.12
N ASP A 69 2.03 10.23 -3.09
CA ASP A 69 1.30 11.49 -2.84
C ASP A 69 -0.01 11.28 -2.07
N GLU A 70 -0.79 10.26 -2.45
CA GLU A 70 -2.04 9.92 -1.76
C GLU A 70 -1.77 9.46 -0.32
N ALA A 71 -0.72 8.66 -0.11
CA ALA A 71 -0.31 8.24 1.22
C ALA A 71 0.12 9.44 2.08
N MET A 72 0.88 10.39 1.51
CA MET A 72 1.29 11.61 2.21
C MET A 72 0.10 12.50 2.60
N GLU A 73 -0.93 12.58 1.75
CA GLU A 73 -2.18 13.24 2.11
C GLU A 73 -2.90 12.53 3.27
N GLY A 74 -2.87 11.19 3.28
CA GLY A 74 -3.35 10.38 4.41
C GLY A 74 -2.63 10.69 5.72
N VAL A 75 -1.29 10.80 5.70
CA VAL A 75 -0.49 11.24 6.86
C VAL A 75 -0.95 12.61 7.34
N ARG A 76 -1.04 13.57 6.41
CA ARG A 76 -1.35 14.98 6.71
C ARG A 76 -2.72 15.10 7.37
N LEU A 77 -3.74 14.46 6.82
CA LEU A 77 -5.10 14.55 7.34
C LEU A 77 -5.25 13.85 8.68
N LEU A 78 -4.76 12.61 8.83
CA LEU A 78 -4.89 11.89 10.10
C LEU A 78 -4.15 12.61 11.23
N SER A 79 -2.98 13.16 10.94
CA SER A 79 -2.20 13.94 11.92
C SER A 79 -2.91 15.24 12.31
N ARG A 80 -3.48 15.96 11.35
CA ARG A 80 -4.14 17.26 11.61
C ARG A 80 -5.50 17.14 12.27
N LEU A 81 -6.28 16.12 11.91
CA LEU A 81 -7.65 15.97 12.38
C LEU A 81 -7.72 15.19 13.69
N GLU A 82 -6.90 14.15 13.84
CA GLU A 82 -6.98 13.21 14.97
C GLU A 82 -5.74 13.24 15.88
N GLY A 83 -4.69 14.00 15.52
CA GLY A 83 -3.44 14.04 16.30
C GLY A 83 -2.64 12.73 16.27
N ILE A 84 -2.93 11.86 15.29
CA ILE A 84 -2.26 10.56 15.13
C ILE A 84 -1.32 10.64 13.94
N ILE A 85 -0.03 10.39 14.15
CA ILE A 85 0.97 10.30 13.08
C ILE A 85 1.07 8.82 12.67
N PRO A 86 0.47 8.40 11.54
CA PRO A 86 0.53 7.00 11.11
C PRO A 86 1.89 6.64 10.52
N ALA A 87 2.24 5.36 10.56
CA ALA A 87 3.31 4.84 9.71
C ALA A 87 2.95 5.03 8.23
N LEU A 88 3.94 5.22 7.36
CA LEU A 88 3.69 5.39 5.91
C LEU A 88 2.96 4.19 5.30
N GLU A 89 3.19 2.98 5.82
CA GLU A 89 2.45 1.77 5.45
C GLU A 89 0.95 1.93 5.74
N SER A 90 0.61 2.40 6.94
CA SER A 90 -0.79 2.60 7.36
C SER A 90 -1.45 3.77 6.63
N ALA A 91 -0.67 4.79 6.26
CA ALA A 91 -1.16 5.94 5.53
C ALA A 91 -1.70 5.57 4.14
N HIS A 92 -1.21 4.50 3.51
CA HIS A 92 -1.79 3.97 2.26
C HIS A 92 -3.23 3.47 2.46
N ALA A 93 -3.54 2.86 3.62
CA ALA A 93 -4.89 2.43 3.93
C ALA A 93 -5.82 3.62 4.19
N VAL A 94 -5.33 4.65 4.88
CA VAL A 94 -6.05 5.92 5.09
C VAL A 94 -6.31 6.61 3.75
N ALA A 95 -5.33 6.66 2.86
CA ALA A 95 -5.46 7.21 1.53
C ALA A 95 -6.56 6.50 0.72
N HIS A 96 -6.63 5.18 0.80
CA HIS A 96 -7.73 4.44 0.19
C HIS A 96 -9.09 4.75 0.84
N LEU A 97 -9.15 4.88 2.18
CA LEU A 97 -10.36 5.30 2.87
C LEU A 97 -10.87 6.66 2.35
N LEU A 98 -10.00 7.63 2.10
CA LEU A 98 -10.40 8.94 1.56
C LEU A 98 -11.05 8.83 0.17
N LYS A 99 -10.65 7.85 -0.64
CA LYS A 99 -11.27 7.55 -1.94
C LYS A 99 -12.58 6.78 -1.80
N LEU A 100 -12.66 5.88 -0.82
CA LEU A 100 -13.81 5.00 -0.59
C LEU A 100 -14.96 5.74 0.11
N ALA A 101 -14.67 6.53 1.14
CA ALA A 101 -15.67 7.13 2.02
C ALA A 101 -16.77 7.94 1.30
N PRO A 102 -16.49 8.73 0.25
CA PRO A 102 -17.55 9.44 -0.50
C PRO A 102 -18.54 8.52 -1.22
N GLN A 103 -18.19 7.25 -1.42
CA GLN A 103 -19.00 6.23 -2.10
C GLN A 103 -19.87 5.44 -1.12
N LEU A 104 -19.62 5.56 0.18
CA LEU A 104 -20.31 4.82 1.23
C LEU A 104 -21.57 5.55 1.73
N GLY A 105 -22.52 4.76 2.21
CA GLY A 105 -23.68 5.28 2.94
C GLY A 105 -23.27 5.87 4.29
N LYS A 106 -24.04 6.85 4.78
CA LYS A 106 -23.75 7.52 6.06
C LYS A 106 -23.72 6.59 7.27
N ASP A 107 -24.43 5.47 7.20
CA ASP A 107 -24.55 4.49 8.29
C ASP A 107 -23.57 3.31 8.16
N GLU A 108 -22.75 3.29 7.11
CA GLU A 108 -21.75 2.25 6.93
C GLU A 108 -20.54 2.48 7.85
N VAL A 109 -20.04 1.39 8.44
CA VAL A 109 -18.90 1.43 9.36
C VAL A 109 -17.67 0.87 8.66
N VAL A 110 -16.61 1.67 8.61
CA VAL A 110 -15.32 1.24 8.08
C VAL A 110 -14.33 1.06 9.21
N LEU A 111 -13.65 -0.09 9.23
CA LEU A 111 -12.54 -0.36 10.13
C LEU A 111 -11.23 -0.31 9.34
N VAL A 112 -10.34 0.60 9.72
CA VAL A 112 -8.99 0.69 9.16
C VAL A 112 -7.99 0.16 10.18
N ASN A 113 -7.13 -0.76 9.74
CA ASN A 113 -6.00 -1.21 10.56
C ASN A 113 -4.86 -0.19 10.49
N LEU A 114 -4.66 0.59 11.55
CA LEU A 114 -3.46 1.41 11.75
C LEU A 114 -2.31 0.53 12.25
N SER A 115 -1.68 -0.17 11.30
CA SER A 115 -0.67 -1.19 11.56
C SER A 115 0.58 -0.68 12.31
N GLY A 116 0.85 0.63 12.30
CA GLY A 116 1.98 1.20 13.02
C GLY A 116 1.91 2.72 13.18
N ARG A 117 2.79 3.23 14.05
CA ARG A 117 3.02 4.66 14.28
C ARG A 117 4.15 5.21 13.41
N GLY A 118 4.08 6.49 13.07
CA GLY A 118 4.97 7.14 12.11
C GLY A 118 6.29 7.67 12.66
N ASP A 119 6.65 7.40 13.91
CA ASP A 119 7.92 7.87 14.51
C ASP A 119 9.14 7.50 13.66
N LYS A 120 9.15 6.29 13.08
CA LYS A 120 10.25 5.82 12.21
C LYS A 120 10.34 6.60 10.89
N ASP A 121 9.23 7.18 10.45
CA ASP A 121 9.07 7.80 9.14
C ASP A 121 9.18 9.32 9.19
N LEU A 122 9.32 9.92 10.38
CA LEU A 122 9.28 11.38 10.57
C LEU A 122 10.26 12.13 9.66
N GLY A 123 11.48 11.62 9.48
CA GLY A 123 12.47 12.25 8.59
C GLY A 123 11.99 12.33 7.14
N THR A 124 11.38 11.26 6.63
CA THR A 124 10.77 11.21 5.29
C THR A 124 9.55 12.14 5.24
N ILE A 125 8.65 12.05 6.22
CA ILE A 125 7.43 12.84 6.28
C ILE A 125 7.74 14.35 6.28
N MET A 126 8.68 14.78 7.11
CA MET A 126 9.07 16.20 7.19
C MET A 126 9.69 16.70 5.89
N LYS A 127 10.50 15.87 5.22
CA LYS A 127 11.10 16.23 3.93
C LYS A 127 10.03 16.43 2.86
N GLU A 128 9.06 15.52 2.77
CA GLU A 128 8.04 15.53 1.72
C GLU A 128 6.92 16.56 1.97
N LEU A 129 6.58 16.87 3.23
CA LEU A 129 5.61 17.91 3.56
C LEU A 129 6.19 19.33 3.51
N GLY A 130 7.51 19.47 3.34
CA GLY A 130 8.24 20.73 3.45
C GLY A 130 8.45 21.16 4.91
N GLU A 131 9.44 22.05 5.14
CA GLU A 131 9.57 22.73 6.43
C GLU A 131 8.25 23.48 6.73
N LEU A 132 7.66 23.20 7.90
CA LEU A 132 6.50 23.92 8.42
C LEU A 132 6.80 25.41 8.65
#